data_AF-T0IWC4-F1
#
_entry.id   AF-T0IWC4-F1
#
_cell.length_a   1.000
_cell.length_b   1.000
_cell.length_c   1.000
_cell.angle_alpha   90.00
_cell.angle_beta   90.00
_cell.angle_gamma   90.00
#
_symmetry.space_group_name_H-M   'P 1'
#
loop_
_entity.id
_entity.type
_entity.pdbx_description
1 polymer ?
#
loop_
_entity_poly.entity_id
_entity_poly.type
_entity_poly.pdbx_seq_one_letter_code
_entity_poly.pdbx_strand_id
1 'polypeptide(L)'
;MKHVVLPLTGLLALSACAATEQEAPVSVRIANATPAVSVTARGETTPVGTANADAADDPAIWRNAADPAQSLIVGTDKKAGLYVYGLDGGTRDFLDAGHVNNVDLKDGVVINGTPGVLVAASDRSDVAHAKVALFRLDTATAKLTAIGKVDGGTGEAYGLCLGRDESGLSAYIVLKDGTIHQIALDTSGATPAGRIVRTLKLSSQAEGCAVDDRTHILYVAEEDVGLWRFDARADGATIPTKIAAADGKNLVMDAEGVAIAPIGEKDGYVLVSSQGDNAYVLYRLRDDAYVGRFRVVDGAIGGSEETDGIELMLGDFGPAYPGGLFVAQDGHNAAAAQNFKLVAWDDIVRALGLPR
;
A
#
# COMPACT_ATOMS: atom_id res chain seq x y z
N MET A 1 -53.29 -59.79 -15.16
CA MET A 1 -52.14 -59.58 -14.26
C MET A 1 -50.95 -59.17 -15.10
N LYS A 2 -50.62 -57.87 -15.16
CA LYS A 2 -49.42 -57.37 -15.83
C LYS A 2 -48.68 -56.52 -14.80
N HIS A 3 -47.54 -57.04 -14.36
CA HIS A 3 -46.69 -56.43 -13.35
C HIS A 3 -45.96 -55.23 -13.95
N VAL A 4 -46.13 -54.06 -13.35
CA VAL A 4 -45.33 -52.87 -13.62
C VAL A 4 -44.06 -52.99 -12.78
N VAL A 5 -42.90 -53.04 -13.45
CA VAL A 5 -41.57 -53.01 -12.82
C VAL A 5 -41.12 -51.55 -12.80
N LEU A 6 -40.99 -50.96 -11.61
CA LEU A 6 -40.33 -49.68 -11.39
C LEU A 6 -38.81 -49.90 -11.30
N PRO A 7 -37.96 -49.13 -12.01
CA PRO A 7 -36.52 -49.21 -11.78
C PRO A 7 -36.16 -48.35 -10.56
N LEU A 8 -35.51 -48.99 -9.58
CA LEU A 8 -34.90 -48.33 -8.42
C LEU A 8 -33.61 -47.64 -8.89
N THR A 9 -33.65 -46.32 -9.07
CA THR A 9 -32.46 -45.52 -9.37
C THR A 9 -31.74 -45.23 -8.05
N GLY A 10 -30.61 -45.89 -7.81
CA GLY A 10 -29.76 -45.62 -6.66
C GLY A 10 -29.05 -44.28 -6.82
N LEU A 11 -29.31 -43.33 -5.93
CA LEU A 11 -28.48 -42.13 -5.76
C LEU A 11 -27.15 -42.55 -5.13
N LEU A 12 -26.09 -42.57 -5.93
CA LEU A 12 -24.71 -42.55 -5.45
C LEU A 12 -24.38 -41.12 -5.01
N ALA A 13 -24.36 -40.88 -3.69
CA ALA A 13 -23.83 -39.66 -3.13
C ALA A 13 -22.31 -39.65 -3.29
N LEU A 14 -21.81 -38.98 -4.35
CA LEU A 14 -20.40 -38.64 -4.49
C LEU A 14 -20.06 -37.56 -3.45
N SER A 15 -19.46 -37.98 -2.34
CA SER A 15 -18.81 -37.10 -1.39
C SER A 15 -17.54 -36.56 -2.06
N ALA A 16 -17.64 -35.42 -2.73
CA ALA A 16 -16.47 -34.70 -3.19
C ALA A 16 -15.76 -34.13 -1.95
N CYS A 17 -14.70 -34.79 -1.51
CA CYS A 17 -13.70 -34.17 -0.64
C CYS A 17 -13.07 -33.03 -1.44
N ALA A 18 -13.55 -31.81 -1.25
CA ALA A 18 -12.80 -30.63 -1.62
C ALA A 18 -11.57 -30.64 -0.70
N ALA A 19 -10.44 -31.09 -1.23
CA ALA A 19 -9.15 -30.78 -0.62
C ALA A 19 -9.03 -29.26 -0.68
N THR A 20 -9.21 -28.58 0.44
CA THR A 20 -8.66 -27.24 0.63
C THR A 20 -7.17 -27.38 0.36
N GLU A 21 -6.69 -26.86 -0.77
CA GLU A 21 -5.26 -26.75 -1.02
C GLU A 21 -4.68 -25.92 0.12
N GLN A 22 -4.02 -26.59 1.06
CA GLN A 22 -3.35 -25.93 2.15
C GLN A 22 -2.17 -25.18 1.54
N GLU A 23 -2.11 -23.88 1.79
CA GLU A 23 -1.05 -23.06 1.25
C GLU A 23 0.32 -23.59 1.69
N ALA A 24 1.27 -23.60 0.75
CA ALA A 24 2.59 -24.13 1.02
C ALA A 24 3.27 -23.31 2.15
N PRO A 25 4.01 -23.93 3.08
CA PRO A 25 4.72 -23.20 4.12
C PRO A 25 5.60 -22.09 3.54
N VAL A 26 5.71 -20.95 4.24
CA VAL A 26 6.48 -19.78 3.77
C VAL A 26 7.91 -20.15 3.36
N SER A 27 8.57 -21.07 4.06
CA SER A 27 9.90 -21.57 3.72
C SER A 27 9.96 -22.28 2.35
N VAL A 28 8.89 -22.97 1.96
CA VAL A 28 8.75 -23.61 0.65
C VAL A 28 8.47 -22.56 -0.43
N ARG A 29 7.61 -21.57 -0.15
CA ARG A 29 7.36 -20.44 -1.06
C ARG A 29 8.66 -19.67 -1.33
N ILE A 30 9.41 -19.33 -0.29
CA ILE A 30 10.75 -18.70 -0.37
C ILE A 30 11.71 -19.53 -1.21
N ALA A 31 11.79 -20.85 -0.98
CA ALA A 31 12.69 -21.74 -1.71
C ALA A 31 12.33 -21.87 -3.20
N ASN A 32 11.05 -21.72 -3.53
CA ASN A 32 10.56 -21.77 -4.90
C ASN A 32 10.72 -20.44 -5.64
N ALA A 33 10.74 -19.32 -4.92
CA ALA A 33 10.78 -17.99 -5.50
C ALA A 33 12.16 -17.64 -6.11
N THR A 34 12.20 -16.63 -6.97
CA THR A 34 13.47 -16.08 -7.46
C THR A 34 14.27 -15.52 -6.27
N PRO A 35 15.60 -15.78 -6.17
CA PRO A 35 16.39 -15.31 -5.05
C PRO A 35 16.28 -13.80 -4.84
N ALA A 36 16.17 -13.41 -3.57
CA ALA A 36 16.17 -12.01 -3.16
C ALA A 36 17.44 -11.70 -2.37
N VAL A 37 18.02 -10.53 -2.59
CA VAL A 37 19.17 -10.05 -1.81
C VAL A 37 18.72 -9.60 -0.43
N SER A 38 19.59 -9.70 0.57
CA SER A 38 19.27 -9.28 1.93
C SER A 38 19.70 -7.84 2.19
N VAL A 39 18.83 -7.08 2.85
CA VAL A 39 19.14 -5.79 3.48
C VAL A 39 18.65 -5.83 4.93
N THR A 40 19.07 -4.88 5.76
CA THR A 40 18.65 -4.77 7.16
C THR A 40 18.04 -3.40 7.41
N ALA A 41 17.05 -3.32 8.28
CA ALA A 41 16.51 -2.05 8.74
C ALA A 41 17.54 -1.29 9.59
N ARG A 42 17.49 0.05 9.54
CA ARG A 42 18.30 0.96 10.36
C ARG A 42 17.53 1.56 11.54
N GLY A 43 16.20 1.46 11.50
CA GLY A 43 15.30 1.84 12.58
C GLY A 43 13.96 1.14 12.42
N GLU A 44 13.10 1.32 13.41
CA GLU A 44 11.72 0.85 13.41
C GLU A 44 10.85 1.78 14.24
N THR A 45 9.54 1.81 13.98
CA THR A 45 8.61 2.61 14.79
C THR A 45 8.30 1.94 16.11
N THR A 46 7.86 2.74 17.08
CA THR A 46 7.10 2.23 18.23
C THR A 46 5.94 1.37 17.69
N PRO A 47 5.67 0.19 18.29
CA PRO A 47 4.52 -0.64 17.94
C PRO A 47 3.19 0.10 18.01
N VAL A 48 2.25 -0.29 17.15
CA VAL A 48 0.88 0.22 17.26
C VAL A 48 0.23 -0.22 18.57
N GLY A 49 -0.76 0.55 19.03
CA GLY A 49 -1.46 0.30 20.29
C GLY A 49 -2.35 -0.94 20.27
N THR A 50 -2.80 -1.40 19.10
CA THR A 50 -3.63 -2.60 18.98
C THR A 50 -2.77 -3.86 19.02
N ALA A 51 -2.68 -4.47 20.21
CA ALA A 51 -1.86 -5.65 20.44
C ALA A 51 -2.54 -6.96 20.02
N ASN A 52 -1.73 -7.97 19.65
CA ASN A 52 -2.18 -9.32 19.31
C ASN A 52 -3.26 -9.37 18.19
N ALA A 53 -3.18 -8.44 17.24
CA ALA A 53 -4.04 -8.40 16.08
C ALA A 53 -3.26 -7.93 14.86
N ASP A 54 -3.79 -8.30 13.69
CA ASP A 54 -3.46 -7.68 12.41
C ASP A 54 -4.01 -6.25 12.38
N ALA A 55 -3.09 -5.28 12.51
CA ALA A 55 -3.34 -3.91 12.93
C ALA A 55 -2.50 -2.88 12.16
N ALA A 56 -1.16 -2.89 12.28
CA ALA A 56 -0.35 -1.96 11.50
C ALA A 56 -0.44 -2.36 10.04
N ASP A 57 -0.62 -1.40 9.12
CA ASP A 57 -0.97 -1.75 7.74
C ASP A 57 -0.15 -0.96 6.72
N ASP A 58 -0.35 0.35 6.65
CA ASP A 58 0.18 1.16 5.55
C ASP A 58 0.92 2.42 6.04
N PRO A 59 2.14 2.69 5.54
CA PRO A 59 2.86 3.92 5.81
C PRO A 59 2.71 4.97 4.69
N ALA A 60 2.83 6.24 5.05
CA ALA A 60 3.04 7.37 4.12
C ALA A 60 4.15 8.29 4.65
N ILE A 61 4.98 8.86 3.78
CA ILE A 61 6.17 9.63 4.19
C ILE A 61 6.05 11.10 3.80
N TRP A 62 6.09 12.00 4.79
CA TRP A 62 6.30 13.42 4.55
C TRP A 62 7.77 13.78 4.70
N ARG A 63 8.42 14.18 3.60
CA ARG A 63 9.81 14.62 3.60
C ARG A 63 9.91 16.11 3.89
N ASN A 64 10.60 16.47 4.97
CA ASN A 64 10.98 17.85 5.25
C ASN A 64 12.27 18.21 4.48
N ALA A 65 12.13 18.86 3.33
CA ALA A 65 13.30 19.25 2.52
C ALA A 65 14.20 20.30 3.21
N ALA A 66 13.66 21.12 4.11
CA ALA A 66 14.40 22.19 4.79
C ALA A 66 15.17 21.68 6.02
N ASP A 67 14.64 20.65 6.69
CA ASP A 67 15.29 19.95 7.79
C ASP A 67 14.99 18.44 7.70
N PRO A 68 15.78 17.68 6.92
CA PRO A 68 15.55 16.26 6.65
C PRO A 68 15.28 15.40 7.89
N ALA A 69 15.92 15.70 9.01
CA ALA A 69 15.77 14.94 10.25
C ALA A 69 14.40 15.12 10.93
N GLN A 70 13.67 16.18 10.56
CA GLN A 70 12.30 16.47 11.03
C GLN A 70 11.21 15.92 10.09
N SER A 71 11.57 15.04 9.15
CA SER A 71 10.58 14.33 8.34
C SER A 71 9.69 13.43 9.21
N LEU A 72 8.49 13.14 8.72
CA LEU A 72 7.47 12.41 9.47
C LEU A 72 6.97 11.22 8.66
N ILE A 73 6.52 10.20 9.37
CA ILE A 73 5.85 9.03 8.80
C ILE A 73 4.43 9.01 9.38
N VAL A 74 3.43 8.85 8.54
CA VAL A 74 2.07 8.53 8.97
C VAL A 74 1.89 7.03 8.78
N GLY A 75 1.32 6.33 9.76
CA GLY A 75 1.06 4.90 9.66
C GLY A 75 -0.36 4.58 10.13
N THR A 76 -1.04 3.67 9.43
CA THR A 76 -2.36 3.19 9.85
C THR A 76 -2.25 2.07 10.87
N ASP A 77 -3.15 2.12 11.86
CA ASP A 77 -3.59 0.97 12.63
C ASP A 77 -5.03 0.68 12.18
N LYS A 78 -5.22 -0.35 11.36
CA LYS A 78 -6.49 -0.63 10.67
C LYS A 78 -7.65 -1.03 11.58
N LYS A 79 -7.39 -1.09 12.89
CA LYS A 79 -8.38 -1.34 13.94
C LYS A 79 -8.68 -0.09 14.78
N ALA A 80 -7.95 1.01 14.62
CA ALA A 80 -8.07 2.17 15.51
C ALA A 80 -7.92 3.55 14.84
N GLY A 81 -6.92 3.78 13.99
CA GLY A 81 -6.67 5.13 13.47
C GLY A 81 -5.31 5.36 12.85
N LEU A 82 -4.81 6.59 12.98
CA LEU A 82 -3.56 7.05 12.36
C LEU A 82 -2.53 7.45 13.42
N TYR A 83 -1.31 6.98 13.25
CA TYR A 83 -0.14 7.41 14.00
C TYR A 83 0.69 8.39 13.18
N VAL A 84 1.35 9.33 13.85
CA VAL A 84 2.47 10.11 13.30
C VAL A 84 3.73 9.70 14.04
N TYR A 85 4.79 9.37 13.30
CA TYR A 85 6.10 9.01 13.83
C TYR A 85 7.18 9.96 13.33
N GLY A 86 8.23 10.14 14.13
CA GLY A 86 9.49 10.73 13.67
C GLY A 86 10.41 9.66 13.07
N LEU A 87 11.52 10.11 12.45
CA LEU A 87 12.54 9.19 11.92
C LEU A 87 13.31 8.39 13.00
N ASP A 88 13.17 8.77 14.27
CA ASP A 88 13.65 8.00 15.41
C ASP A 88 12.68 6.87 15.81
N GLY A 89 11.58 6.70 15.08
CA GLY A 89 10.55 5.69 15.32
C GLY A 89 9.54 6.08 16.40
N GLY A 90 9.77 7.14 17.16
CA GLY A 90 8.90 7.52 18.27
C GLY A 90 7.58 8.12 17.79
N THR A 91 6.48 7.76 18.45
CA THR A 91 5.16 8.38 18.22
C THR A 91 5.17 9.86 18.58
N ARG A 92 4.71 10.70 17.65
CA ARG A 92 4.50 12.13 17.80
C ARG A 92 3.04 12.48 18.07
N ASP A 93 2.15 11.75 17.42
CA ASP A 93 0.71 11.91 17.58
C ASP A 93 -0.01 10.59 17.28
N PHE A 94 -1.22 10.46 17.83
CA PHE A 94 -2.17 9.43 17.46
C PHE A 94 -3.55 10.06 17.37
N LEU A 95 -4.23 9.81 16.27
CA LEU A 95 -5.60 10.24 16.03
C LEU A 95 -6.48 9.01 15.83
N ASP A 96 -7.45 8.83 16.72
CA ASP A 96 -8.54 7.88 16.51
C ASP A 96 -9.33 8.29 15.26
N ALA A 97 -9.30 7.43 14.25
CA ALA A 97 -9.96 7.63 12.96
C ALA A 97 -10.91 6.48 12.61
N GLY A 98 -11.16 5.56 13.55
CA GLY A 98 -11.92 4.35 13.32
C GLY A 98 -11.17 3.33 12.46
N HIS A 99 -11.90 2.64 11.58
CA HIS A 99 -11.35 1.59 10.73
C HIS A 99 -10.83 2.15 9.42
N VAL A 100 -9.81 3.00 9.49
CA VAL A 100 -9.02 3.38 8.31
C VAL A 100 -8.15 2.21 7.86
N ASN A 101 -7.81 2.06 6.57
CA ASN A 101 -6.98 0.93 6.08
C ASN A 101 -5.64 1.42 5.53
N ASN A 102 -5.61 2.00 4.34
CA ASN A 102 -4.42 2.60 3.71
C ASN A 102 -4.38 4.12 3.90
N VAL A 103 -3.19 4.70 3.78
CA VAL A 103 -2.94 6.13 3.94
C VAL A 103 -1.96 6.64 2.89
N ASP A 104 -2.22 7.82 2.35
CA ASP A 104 -1.27 8.54 1.49
C ASP A 104 -1.36 10.05 1.77
N LEU A 105 -0.35 10.82 1.36
CA LEU A 105 -0.26 12.24 1.59
C LEU A 105 0.25 13.03 0.38
N LYS A 106 -0.15 14.30 0.32
CA LYS A 106 0.40 15.28 -0.63
C LYS A 106 0.67 16.60 0.07
N ASP A 107 1.89 17.10 -0.09
CA ASP A 107 2.28 18.44 0.36
C ASP A 107 1.82 19.53 -0.62
N GLY A 108 1.80 20.78 -0.18
CA GLY A 108 1.43 21.94 -0.96
C GLY A 108 -0.04 21.98 -1.38
N VAL A 109 -0.92 21.22 -0.71
CA VAL A 109 -2.37 21.26 -0.95
C VAL A 109 -2.97 22.47 -0.24
N VAL A 110 -3.84 23.22 -0.92
CA VAL A 110 -4.60 24.30 -0.29
C VAL A 110 -5.76 23.71 0.51
N ILE A 111 -5.67 23.78 1.84
CA ILE A 111 -6.68 23.26 2.76
C ILE A 111 -7.30 24.45 3.50
N ASN A 112 -8.62 24.66 3.34
CA ASN A 112 -9.34 25.80 3.92
C ASN A 112 -8.60 27.13 3.70
N GLY A 113 -8.23 27.41 2.45
CA GLY A 113 -7.48 28.60 2.03
C GLY A 113 -5.99 28.64 2.38
N THR A 114 -5.45 27.63 3.06
CA THR A 114 -4.04 27.64 3.53
C THR A 114 -3.26 26.43 3.00
N PRO A 115 -2.08 26.62 2.37
CA PRO A 115 -1.23 25.51 1.96
C PRO A 115 -0.85 24.60 3.14
N GLY A 116 -0.71 23.31 2.89
CA GLY A 116 -0.19 22.34 3.85
C GLY A 116 -0.17 20.93 3.32
N VAL A 117 0.05 19.99 4.23
CA VAL A 117 0.10 18.56 3.93
C VAL A 117 -1.30 17.97 4.13
N LEU A 118 -1.91 17.52 3.04
CA LEU A 118 -3.11 16.69 3.09
C LEU A 118 -2.70 15.25 3.35
N VAL A 119 -3.35 14.61 4.30
CA VAL A 119 -3.31 13.16 4.51
C VAL A 119 -4.70 12.62 4.21
N ALA A 120 -4.78 11.55 3.45
CA ALA A 120 -6.03 10.85 3.14
C ALA A 120 -5.90 9.39 3.54
N ALA A 121 -7.00 8.80 4.05
CA ALA A 121 -7.06 7.39 4.38
C ALA A 121 -8.36 6.77 3.84
N SER A 122 -8.30 5.53 3.35
CA SER A 122 -9.51 4.74 3.08
C SER A 122 -10.19 4.41 4.40
N ASP A 123 -11.52 4.56 4.49
CA ASP A 123 -12.28 4.33 5.71
C ASP A 123 -13.41 3.32 5.46
N ARG A 124 -13.29 2.17 6.14
CA ARG A 124 -14.22 1.03 6.08
C ARG A 124 -15.03 0.85 7.35
N SER A 125 -15.18 1.90 8.16
CA SER A 125 -16.03 1.85 9.36
C SER A 125 -17.49 1.52 9.02
N ASP A 126 -17.93 1.83 7.79
CA ASP A 126 -19.14 1.27 7.17
C ASP A 126 -18.73 0.43 5.95
N VAL A 127 -18.80 -0.89 6.08
CA VAL A 127 -18.38 -1.85 5.05
C VAL A 127 -19.20 -1.78 3.76
N ALA A 128 -20.38 -1.14 3.78
CA ALA A 128 -21.22 -0.98 2.59
C ALA A 128 -20.99 0.35 1.87
N HIS A 129 -20.36 1.33 2.52
CA HIS A 129 -20.23 2.70 2.02
C HIS A 129 -18.84 3.26 2.30
N ALA A 130 -17.89 2.88 1.45
CA ALA A 130 -16.54 3.39 1.45
C ALA A 130 -16.48 4.92 1.57
N LYS A 131 -15.56 5.40 2.41
CA LYS A 131 -15.22 6.83 2.53
C LYS A 131 -13.73 7.05 2.33
N VAL A 132 -13.38 8.25 1.88
CA VAL A 132 -12.02 8.77 2.02
C VAL A 132 -12.03 9.75 3.19
N ALA A 133 -11.36 9.39 4.28
CA ALA A 133 -11.15 10.26 5.42
C ALA A 133 -9.98 11.21 5.14
N LEU A 134 -10.15 12.49 5.47
CA LEU A 134 -9.21 13.55 5.13
C LEU A 134 -8.72 14.24 6.41
N PHE A 135 -7.42 14.49 6.45
CA PHE A 135 -6.74 15.10 7.58
C PHE A 135 -5.72 16.13 7.09
N ARG A 136 -5.40 17.09 7.96
CA ARG A 136 -4.24 17.97 7.80
C ARG A 136 -3.14 17.50 8.74
N LEU A 137 -1.92 17.37 8.23
CA LEU A 137 -0.72 17.20 9.04
C LEU A 137 -0.10 18.57 9.31
N ASP A 138 -0.04 18.97 10.58
CA ASP A 138 0.77 20.10 11.04
C ASP A 138 2.21 19.63 11.23
N THR A 139 3.09 20.07 10.34
CA THR A 139 4.48 19.63 10.30
C THR A 139 5.36 20.28 11.36
N ALA A 140 4.91 21.38 11.99
CA ALA A 140 5.63 22.03 13.08
C ALA A 140 5.35 21.33 14.41
N THR A 141 4.11 20.88 14.62
CA THR A 141 3.71 20.18 15.85
C THR A 141 3.68 18.66 15.72
N ALA A 142 3.83 18.14 14.49
CA ALA A 142 3.71 16.74 14.11
C ALA A 142 2.35 16.12 14.50
N LYS A 143 1.27 16.90 14.36
CA LYS A 143 -0.10 16.50 14.72
C LYS A 143 -1.04 16.38 13.54
N LEU A 144 -1.96 15.44 13.63
CA LEU A 144 -3.07 15.30 12.68
C LEU A 144 -4.31 16.03 13.17
N THR A 145 -5.07 16.57 12.22
CA THR A 145 -6.41 17.12 12.48
C THR A 145 -7.36 16.64 11.40
N ALA A 146 -8.45 15.99 11.79
CA ALA A 146 -9.49 15.61 10.84
C ALA A 146 -10.14 16.85 10.22
N ILE A 147 -10.26 16.87 8.90
CA ILE A 147 -10.88 17.97 8.14
C ILE A 147 -12.18 17.56 7.45
N GLY A 148 -12.46 16.26 7.33
CA GLY A 148 -13.74 15.75 6.84
C GLY A 148 -13.62 14.37 6.22
N LYS A 149 -14.72 13.89 5.63
CA LYS A 149 -14.77 12.66 4.82
C LYS A 149 -15.50 12.96 3.52
N VAL A 150 -15.09 12.32 2.43
CA VAL A 150 -15.80 12.37 1.14
C VAL A 150 -16.26 10.98 0.74
N ASP A 151 -17.27 10.93 -0.13
CA ASP A 151 -17.85 9.66 -0.58
C ASP A 151 -16.86 8.87 -1.44
N GLY A 152 -16.64 7.60 -1.07
CA GLY A 152 -15.76 6.68 -1.75
C GLY A 152 -16.48 5.72 -2.70
N GLY A 153 -17.82 5.67 -2.65
CA GLY A 153 -18.66 4.74 -3.43
C GLY A 153 -19.29 3.63 -2.59
N THR A 154 -20.02 2.74 -3.26
CA THR A 154 -20.66 1.58 -2.62
C THR A 154 -19.67 0.41 -2.55
N GLY A 155 -19.50 -0.16 -1.36
CA GLY A 155 -18.60 -1.29 -1.10
C GLY A 155 -17.66 -1.04 0.07
N GLU A 156 -16.80 -2.01 0.34
CA GLU A 156 -15.82 -1.95 1.44
C GLU A 156 -14.56 -1.22 0.95
N ALA A 157 -14.21 -0.11 1.60
CA ALA A 157 -12.96 0.59 1.38
C ALA A 157 -11.77 -0.30 1.74
N TYR A 158 -10.72 -0.26 0.94
CA TYR A 158 -9.54 -1.11 1.13
C TYR A 158 -8.28 -0.29 0.82
N GLY A 159 -7.72 -0.36 -0.39
CA GLY A 159 -6.59 0.47 -0.82
C GLY A 159 -6.87 1.97 -0.95
N LEU A 160 -5.82 2.79 -0.86
CA LEU A 160 -5.85 4.22 -1.15
C LEU A 160 -4.49 4.73 -1.63
N CYS A 161 -4.50 5.58 -2.65
CA CYS A 161 -3.38 6.45 -3.01
C CYS A 161 -3.86 7.78 -3.59
N LEU A 162 -3.00 8.79 -3.58
CA LEU A 162 -3.24 10.14 -4.08
C LEU A 162 -2.43 10.40 -5.35
N GLY A 163 -3.07 11.07 -6.31
CA GLY A 163 -2.42 11.57 -7.52
C GLY A 163 -2.68 13.05 -7.72
N ARG A 164 -1.75 13.76 -8.37
CA ARG A 164 -1.94 15.15 -8.79
C ARG A 164 -1.51 15.32 -10.23
N ASP A 165 -2.39 15.93 -11.03
CA ASP A 165 -2.10 16.37 -12.39
C ASP A 165 -2.52 17.85 -12.58
N GLU A 166 -2.54 18.31 -13.82
CA GLU A 166 -2.95 19.67 -14.18
C GLU A 166 -4.43 19.95 -13.89
N SER A 167 -5.27 18.91 -13.80
CA SER A 167 -6.68 19.02 -13.44
C SER A 167 -6.90 19.11 -11.93
N GLY A 168 -5.89 18.77 -11.14
CA GLY A 168 -5.87 18.94 -9.70
C GLY A 168 -5.58 17.65 -8.94
N LEU A 169 -6.08 17.57 -7.71
CA LEU A 169 -5.85 16.45 -6.82
C LEU A 169 -6.94 15.37 -7.00
N SER A 170 -6.52 14.11 -7.08
CA SER A 170 -7.40 12.94 -7.04
C SER A 170 -7.00 12.00 -5.89
N ALA A 171 -8.00 11.38 -5.26
CA ALA A 171 -7.81 10.14 -4.53
C ALA A 171 -8.25 8.96 -5.39
N TYR A 172 -7.52 7.86 -5.33
CA TYR A 172 -7.91 6.57 -5.89
C TYR A 172 -8.21 5.66 -4.70
N ILE A 173 -9.49 5.42 -4.46
CA ILE A 173 -9.91 4.44 -3.45
C ILE A 173 -10.11 3.09 -4.15
N VAL A 174 -9.39 2.08 -3.68
CA VAL A 174 -9.50 0.70 -4.16
C VAL A 174 -10.44 -0.02 -3.21
N LEU A 175 -11.52 -0.57 -3.75
CA LEU A 175 -12.48 -1.37 -3.00
C LEU A 175 -12.06 -2.82 -3.03
N LYS A 176 -12.41 -3.56 -1.97
CA LYS A 176 -12.04 -4.97 -1.79
C LYS A 176 -12.43 -5.90 -2.94
N ASP A 177 -13.40 -5.52 -3.77
CA ASP A 177 -13.81 -6.33 -4.92
C ASP A 177 -12.99 -6.04 -6.20
N GLY A 178 -11.98 -5.17 -6.15
CA GLY A 178 -11.17 -4.72 -7.29
C GLY A 178 -11.71 -3.50 -8.03
N THR A 179 -12.83 -2.91 -7.58
CA THR A 179 -13.32 -1.63 -8.11
C THR A 179 -12.43 -0.50 -7.63
N ILE A 180 -12.05 0.42 -8.52
CA ILE A 180 -11.25 1.59 -8.16
C ILE A 180 -12.03 2.84 -8.55
N HIS A 181 -12.32 3.71 -7.58
CA HIS A 181 -12.93 5.00 -7.85
C HIS A 181 -11.87 6.10 -7.81
N GLN A 182 -11.74 6.84 -8.91
CA GLN A 182 -10.99 8.09 -8.93
C GLN A 182 -11.92 9.23 -8.50
N ILE A 183 -11.53 9.91 -7.44
CA ILE A 183 -12.30 10.95 -6.78
C ILE A 183 -11.53 12.26 -6.91
N ALA A 184 -12.06 13.20 -7.67
CA ALA A 184 -11.52 14.56 -7.69
C ALA A 184 -11.80 15.23 -6.34
N LEU A 185 -10.74 15.75 -5.70
CA LEU A 185 -10.80 16.35 -4.36
C LEU A 185 -10.70 17.88 -4.44
N ASP A 186 -11.56 18.55 -3.70
CA ASP A 186 -11.44 19.98 -3.38
C ASP A 186 -11.41 20.16 -1.87
N THR A 187 -10.26 20.60 -1.35
CA THR A 187 -10.04 20.85 0.08
C THR A 187 -9.91 22.34 0.38
N SER A 188 -10.11 23.22 -0.61
CA SER A 188 -9.86 24.65 -0.48
C SER A 188 -10.88 25.37 0.42
N GLY A 189 -12.09 24.80 0.57
CA GLY A 189 -13.13 25.28 1.48
C GLY A 189 -13.02 24.73 2.91
N ALA A 190 -13.90 25.21 3.79
CA ALA A 190 -13.95 24.76 5.18
C ALA A 190 -14.38 23.29 5.34
N THR A 191 -15.19 22.81 4.41
CA THR A 191 -15.58 21.39 4.30
C THR A 191 -15.02 20.85 2.99
N PRO A 192 -14.24 19.75 3.01
CA PRO A 192 -13.74 19.17 1.78
C PRO A 192 -14.89 18.55 0.97
N ALA A 193 -14.76 18.62 -0.35
CA ALA A 193 -15.66 18.00 -1.31
C ALA A 193 -14.91 16.96 -2.15
N GLY A 194 -15.63 15.91 -2.53
CA GLY A 194 -15.13 14.86 -3.41
C GLY A 194 -16.18 14.50 -4.44
N ARG A 195 -15.76 14.21 -5.67
CA ARG A 195 -16.63 13.69 -6.72
C ARG A 195 -15.95 12.52 -7.42
N ILE A 196 -16.61 11.37 -7.47
CA ILE A 196 -16.19 10.25 -8.31
C ILE A 196 -16.26 10.71 -9.77
N VAL A 197 -15.13 10.78 -10.44
CA VAL A 197 -15.01 11.21 -11.84
C VAL A 197 -14.75 10.06 -12.79
N ARG A 198 -14.25 8.93 -12.28
CA ARG A 198 -13.97 7.73 -13.07
C ARG A 198 -14.05 6.48 -12.19
N THR A 199 -14.46 5.36 -12.79
CA THR A 199 -14.44 4.04 -12.18
C THR A 199 -13.62 3.11 -13.05
N LEU A 200 -12.64 2.44 -12.44
CA LEU A 200 -11.80 1.39 -13.04
C LEU A 200 -12.14 0.05 -12.36
N LYS A 201 -11.68 -1.05 -12.95
CA LYS A 201 -12.00 -2.39 -12.43
C LYS A 201 -10.90 -3.40 -12.74
N LEU A 202 -10.49 -4.14 -11.71
CA LEU A 202 -9.76 -5.41 -11.79
C LEU A 202 -10.71 -6.58 -11.51
N SER A 203 -10.25 -7.80 -11.73
CA SER A 203 -11.12 -8.99 -11.72
C SER A 203 -11.43 -9.53 -10.33
N SER A 204 -10.54 -9.29 -9.37
CA SER A 204 -10.62 -9.76 -7.99
C SER A 204 -10.09 -8.71 -7.02
N GLN A 205 -9.88 -9.12 -5.77
CA GLN A 205 -9.39 -8.27 -4.69
C GLN A 205 -8.06 -7.58 -5.05
N ALA A 206 -8.01 -6.29 -4.72
CA ALA A 206 -6.90 -5.40 -4.99
C ALA A 206 -6.78 -4.37 -3.86
N GLU A 207 -5.57 -3.94 -3.56
CA GLU A 207 -5.29 -3.05 -2.42
C GLU A 207 -4.21 -2.03 -2.78
N GLY A 208 -2.95 -2.47 -2.81
CA GLY A 208 -1.81 -1.59 -2.96
C GLY A 208 -1.91 -0.75 -4.22
N CYS A 209 -1.74 0.57 -4.10
CA CYS A 209 -1.70 1.45 -5.25
C CYS A 209 -0.72 2.62 -5.05
N ALA A 210 -0.19 3.12 -6.17
CA ALA A 210 0.65 4.31 -6.19
C ALA A 210 0.46 5.06 -7.50
N VAL A 211 0.62 6.39 -7.48
CA VAL A 211 0.51 7.23 -8.68
C VAL A 211 1.84 7.92 -8.95
N ASP A 212 2.37 7.73 -10.17
CA ASP A 212 3.44 8.58 -10.68
C ASP A 212 2.83 9.82 -11.33
N ASP A 213 2.81 10.92 -10.57
CA ASP A 213 2.30 12.23 -11.00
C ASP A 213 2.98 12.72 -12.29
N ARG A 214 4.25 12.35 -12.53
CA ARG A 214 5.04 12.85 -13.68
C ARG A 214 4.59 12.24 -14.99
N THR A 215 4.18 10.97 -14.94
CA THR A 215 3.79 10.18 -16.13
C THR A 215 2.28 9.95 -16.20
N HIS A 216 1.54 10.34 -15.16
CA HIS A 216 0.12 10.06 -14.97
C HIS A 216 -0.19 8.57 -15.10
N ILE A 217 0.56 7.75 -14.37
CA ILE A 217 0.34 6.30 -14.32
C ILE A 217 -0.08 5.93 -12.91
N LEU A 218 -1.23 5.26 -12.80
CA LEU A 218 -1.70 4.60 -11.58
C LEU A 218 -1.26 3.14 -11.62
N TYR A 219 -0.51 2.71 -10.62
CA TYR A 219 -0.15 1.31 -10.39
C TYR A 219 -1.10 0.72 -9.34
N VAL A 220 -1.58 -0.51 -9.56
CA VAL A 220 -2.48 -1.21 -8.63
C VAL A 220 -2.10 -2.69 -8.55
N ALA A 221 -1.97 -3.22 -7.35
CA ALA A 221 -1.76 -4.64 -7.09
C ALA A 221 -3.10 -5.35 -6.89
N GLU A 222 -3.33 -6.42 -7.65
CA GLU A 222 -4.42 -7.38 -7.48
C GLU A 222 -3.81 -8.62 -6.81
N GLU A 223 -4.18 -8.89 -5.56
CA GLU A 223 -3.43 -9.74 -4.61
C GLU A 223 -2.95 -11.08 -5.23
N ASP A 224 -3.88 -11.87 -5.75
CA ASP A 224 -3.60 -13.20 -6.31
C ASP A 224 -3.16 -13.18 -7.78
N VAL A 225 -3.14 -12.01 -8.43
CA VAL A 225 -3.01 -11.90 -9.89
C VAL A 225 -1.75 -11.16 -10.32
N GLY A 226 -1.36 -10.11 -9.61
CA GLY A 226 -0.12 -9.37 -9.82
C GLY A 226 -0.30 -7.85 -9.99
N LEU A 227 0.67 -7.22 -10.64
CA LEU A 227 0.76 -5.77 -10.76
C LEU A 227 0.18 -5.28 -12.09
N TRP A 228 -0.64 -4.24 -12.01
CA TRP A 228 -1.27 -3.58 -13.15
C TRP A 228 -0.94 -2.08 -13.19
N ARG A 229 -1.10 -1.48 -14.36
CA ARG A 229 -1.16 -0.03 -14.51
C ARG A 229 -2.36 0.45 -15.30
N PHE A 230 -2.83 1.64 -14.95
CA PHE A 230 -3.85 2.41 -15.64
C PHE A 230 -3.29 3.80 -15.99
N ASP A 231 -3.93 4.47 -16.95
CA ASP A 231 -3.79 5.92 -17.08
C ASP A 231 -4.43 6.59 -15.86
N ALA A 232 -3.73 7.51 -15.20
CA ALA A 232 -4.21 8.19 -14.00
C ALA A 232 -5.16 9.37 -14.32
N ARG A 233 -5.11 9.94 -15.53
CA ARG A 233 -5.95 11.11 -15.89
C ARG A 233 -7.43 10.73 -15.88
N ALA A 234 -8.29 11.69 -15.49
CA ALA A 234 -9.73 11.46 -15.38
C ALA A 234 -10.41 11.10 -16.72
N ASP A 235 -9.83 11.50 -17.85
CA ASP A 235 -10.27 11.16 -19.21
C ASP A 235 -9.44 10.02 -19.84
N GLY A 236 -8.49 9.46 -19.09
CA GLY A 236 -7.61 8.38 -19.52
C GLY A 236 -8.35 7.04 -19.68
N ALA A 237 -7.77 6.15 -20.49
CA ALA A 237 -8.33 4.83 -20.74
C ALA A 237 -8.53 4.02 -19.45
N THR A 238 -9.65 3.28 -19.38
CA THR A 238 -10.01 2.45 -18.22
C THR A 238 -9.48 1.03 -18.30
N ILE A 239 -8.76 0.69 -19.38
CA ILE A 239 -8.24 -0.66 -19.64
C ILE A 239 -6.89 -0.81 -18.92
N PRO A 240 -6.73 -1.79 -18.02
CA PRO A 240 -5.46 -2.03 -17.36
C PRO A 240 -4.44 -2.66 -18.31
N THR A 241 -3.16 -2.36 -18.08
CA THR A 241 -2.03 -3.09 -18.66
C THR A 241 -1.34 -3.90 -17.56
N LYS A 242 -1.21 -5.22 -17.75
CA LYS A 242 -0.48 -6.07 -16.80
C LYS A 242 1.02 -5.80 -16.90
N ILE A 243 1.66 -5.54 -15.76
CA ILE A 243 3.10 -5.39 -15.63
C ILE A 243 3.72 -6.74 -15.23
N ALA A 244 3.13 -7.39 -14.23
CA ALA A 244 3.64 -8.64 -13.69
C ALA A 244 2.51 -9.55 -13.23
N ALA A 245 2.76 -10.85 -13.22
CA ALA A 245 1.89 -11.84 -12.61
C ALA A 245 2.42 -12.24 -11.23
N ALA A 246 1.51 -12.54 -10.30
CA ALA A 246 1.83 -13.31 -9.09
C ALA A 246 2.13 -14.77 -9.50
N ASP A 247 3.35 -15.00 -9.98
CA ASP A 247 3.77 -16.24 -10.64
C ASP A 247 4.40 -17.27 -9.67
N GLY A 248 4.47 -16.95 -8.38
CA GLY A 248 5.16 -17.77 -7.38
C GLY A 248 6.68 -17.77 -7.56
N LYS A 249 7.22 -16.87 -8.38
CA LYS A 249 8.65 -16.72 -8.68
C LYS A 249 9.13 -15.31 -8.37
N ASN A 250 8.81 -14.35 -9.23
CA ASN A 250 9.23 -12.96 -9.07
C ASN A 250 8.29 -12.18 -8.15
N LEU A 251 7.01 -12.57 -8.14
CA LEU A 251 6.00 -12.06 -7.25
C LEU A 251 5.22 -13.26 -6.72
N VAL A 252 5.23 -13.43 -5.40
CA VAL A 252 4.50 -14.50 -4.70
C VAL A 252 3.31 -13.83 -4.04
N MET A 253 2.11 -14.33 -4.34
CA MET A 253 0.88 -13.83 -3.74
C MET A 253 0.94 -13.91 -2.20
N ASP A 254 0.47 -12.91 -1.48
CA ASP A 254 -0.32 -11.79 -2.00
C ASP A 254 0.56 -10.61 -2.49
N ALA A 255 0.15 -10.00 -3.61
CA ALA A 255 0.74 -8.77 -4.11
C ALA A 255 0.10 -7.57 -3.39
N GLU A 256 0.83 -6.98 -2.46
CA GLU A 256 0.30 -6.01 -1.51
C GLU A 256 0.74 -4.57 -1.85
N GLY A 257 1.24 -3.82 -0.85
CA GLY A 257 1.62 -2.42 -0.97
C GLY A 257 2.48 -2.12 -2.20
N VAL A 258 2.21 -0.97 -2.81
CA VAL A 258 2.91 -0.50 -4.02
C VAL A 258 3.54 0.85 -3.71
N ALA A 259 4.84 0.99 -4.02
CA ALA A 259 5.57 2.25 -3.86
C ALA A 259 6.34 2.58 -5.14
N ILE A 260 6.73 3.85 -5.33
CA ILE A 260 7.50 4.28 -6.50
C ILE A 260 8.81 4.98 -6.13
N ALA A 261 9.86 4.69 -6.88
CA ALA A 261 11.17 5.34 -6.83
C ALA A 261 11.37 6.19 -8.10
N PRO A 262 10.81 7.41 -8.18
CA PRO A 262 10.84 8.20 -9.40
C PRO A 262 12.26 8.74 -9.73
N ILE A 263 12.77 8.48 -10.94
CA ILE A 263 14.05 9.01 -11.44
C ILE A 263 13.83 9.84 -12.72
N GLY A 264 14.30 11.09 -12.70
CA GLY A 264 14.18 11.99 -13.86
C GLY A 264 12.72 12.29 -14.23
N GLU A 265 12.40 12.30 -15.53
CA GLU A 265 11.05 12.62 -16.01
C GLU A 265 10.13 11.39 -16.10
N LYS A 266 10.68 10.19 -16.34
CA LYS A 266 9.88 8.98 -16.66
C LYS A 266 10.51 7.64 -16.28
N ASP A 267 11.69 7.66 -15.68
CA ASP A 267 12.38 6.43 -15.28
C ASP A 267 12.23 6.23 -13.77
N GLY A 268 12.80 5.15 -13.27
CA GLY A 268 12.72 4.76 -11.87
C GLY A 268 12.20 3.34 -11.70
N TYR A 269 11.66 3.06 -10.51
CA TYR A 269 11.16 1.74 -10.15
C TYR A 269 9.76 1.82 -9.53
N VAL A 270 8.93 0.81 -9.80
CA VAL A 270 7.78 0.48 -8.96
C VAL A 270 8.16 -0.73 -8.11
N LEU A 271 7.89 -0.63 -6.82
CA LEU A 271 8.10 -1.67 -5.83
C LEU A 271 6.75 -2.28 -5.46
N VAL A 272 6.74 -3.59 -5.22
CA VAL A 272 5.56 -4.31 -4.73
C VAL A 272 5.98 -5.19 -3.56
N SER A 273 5.19 -5.19 -2.48
CA SER A 273 5.30 -6.18 -1.42
C SER A 273 4.83 -7.54 -1.93
N SER A 274 5.74 -8.51 -1.93
CA SER A 274 5.51 -9.91 -2.26
C SER A 274 5.31 -10.65 -0.94
N GLN A 275 4.11 -10.52 -0.38
CA GLN A 275 3.82 -10.84 1.01
C GLN A 275 4.04 -12.33 1.28
N GLY A 276 3.62 -13.22 0.37
CA GLY A 276 3.69 -14.66 0.58
C GLY A 276 5.11 -15.23 0.72
N ASP A 277 6.16 -14.51 0.34
CA ASP A 277 7.54 -14.94 0.58
C ASP A 277 8.40 -13.89 1.29
N ASN A 278 7.76 -12.96 2.01
CA ASN A 278 8.39 -11.92 2.82
C ASN A 278 9.47 -11.15 2.04
N ALA A 279 9.15 -10.72 0.82
CA ALA A 279 10.10 -10.06 -0.08
C ALA A 279 9.47 -8.84 -0.77
N TYR A 280 10.32 -8.06 -1.43
CA TYR A 280 9.93 -6.87 -2.20
C TYR A 280 10.50 -6.99 -3.60
N VAL A 281 9.68 -6.77 -4.62
CA VAL A 281 10.08 -6.88 -6.03
C VAL A 281 10.09 -5.52 -6.71
N LEU A 282 11.06 -5.30 -7.60
CA LEU A 282 11.20 -4.08 -8.39
C LEU A 282 10.94 -4.35 -9.87
N TYR A 283 10.13 -3.48 -10.48
CA TYR A 283 9.98 -3.35 -11.93
C TYR A 283 10.35 -1.94 -12.37
N ARG A 284 10.94 -1.77 -13.55
CA ARG A 284 11.38 -0.47 -14.05
C ARG A 284 10.20 0.31 -14.65
N LEU A 285 10.04 1.58 -14.29
CA LEU A 285 8.89 2.39 -14.72
C LEU A 285 8.83 2.62 -16.25
N ARG A 286 9.99 2.72 -16.92
CA ARG A 286 10.05 3.09 -18.35
C ARG A 286 9.62 1.97 -19.32
N ASP A 287 9.78 0.72 -18.91
CA ASP A 287 9.65 -0.46 -19.80
C ASP A 287 9.08 -1.71 -19.10
N ASP A 288 8.61 -1.56 -17.86
CA ASP A 288 7.98 -2.59 -17.03
C ASP A 288 8.90 -3.81 -16.72
N ALA A 289 10.19 -3.72 -17.04
CA ALA A 289 11.11 -4.84 -16.92
C ALA A 289 11.38 -5.19 -15.44
N TYR A 290 11.33 -6.48 -15.12
CA TYR A 290 11.80 -7.00 -13.84
C TYR A 290 13.26 -6.60 -13.58
N VAL A 291 13.54 -6.12 -12.37
CA VAL A 291 14.86 -5.63 -11.98
C VAL A 291 15.52 -6.56 -10.97
N GLY A 292 14.79 -6.99 -9.94
CA GLY A 292 15.33 -7.78 -8.85
C GLY A 292 14.41 -7.78 -7.64
N ARG A 293 14.84 -8.49 -6.59
CA ARG A 293 14.09 -8.65 -5.35
C ARG A 293 15.00 -8.51 -4.14
N PHE A 294 14.47 -7.98 -3.05
CA PHE A 294 15.18 -7.93 -1.77
C PHE A 294 14.28 -8.38 -0.61
N ARG A 295 14.90 -8.70 0.53
CA ARG A 295 14.24 -8.95 1.82
C ARG A 295 14.87 -8.11 2.90
N VAL A 296 14.05 -7.63 3.83
CA VAL A 296 14.53 -7.02 5.07
C VAL A 296 14.68 -8.14 6.09
N VAL A 297 15.93 -8.54 6.36
CA VAL A 297 16.25 -9.62 7.29
C VAL A 297 16.69 -9.06 8.64
N ASP A 298 16.73 -9.92 9.65
CA ASP A 298 17.25 -9.57 10.97
C ASP A 298 18.67 -8.99 10.93
N GLY A 299 18.84 -7.85 11.60
CA GLY A 299 20.10 -7.19 11.84
C GLY A 299 20.19 -6.68 13.28
N ALA A 300 20.54 -5.41 13.46
CA ALA A 300 20.41 -4.75 14.77
C ALA A 300 18.94 -4.48 15.14
N ILE A 301 18.09 -4.38 14.13
CA ILE A 301 16.63 -4.32 14.19
C ILE A 301 16.10 -5.63 13.60
N GLY A 302 14.91 -6.06 14.01
CA GLY A 302 14.23 -7.21 13.40
C GLY A 302 13.98 -6.99 11.89
N GLY A 303 13.81 -8.09 11.16
CA GLY A 303 13.36 -8.09 9.78
C GLY A 303 11.91 -7.63 9.62
N SER A 304 11.34 -7.86 8.45
CA SER A 304 9.89 -7.73 8.24
C SER A 304 9.32 -8.97 7.58
N GLU A 305 8.16 -9.38 8.05
CA GLU A 305 7.42 -10.53 7.53
C GLU A 305 5.95 -10.14 7.32
N GLU A 306 5.29 -10.82 6.37
CA GLU A 306 3.87 -10.60 6.05
C GLU A 306 3.52 -9.11 5.80
N THR A 307 4.40 -8.39 5.11
CA THR A 307 4.23 -6.96 4.86
C THR A 307 3.00 -6.66 4.01
N ASP A 308 2.02 -5.94 4.57
CA ASP A 308 0.93 -5.29 3.84
C ASP A 308 1.48 -4.06 3.07
N GLY A 309 1.51 -2.87 3.70
CA GLY A 309 1.86 -1.61 3.07
C GLY A 309 3.36 -1.29 3.06
N ILE A 310 3.76 -0.55 2.01
CA ILE A 310 5.11 -0.02 1.81
C ILE A 310 5.07 1.39 1.26
N GLU A 311 6.07 2.20 1.60
CA GLU A 311 6.27 3.54 1.05
C GLU A 311 7.75 3.80 0.77
N LEU A 312 8.02 4.57 -0.27
CA LEU A 312 9.36 4.95 -0.67
C LEU A 312 9.40 6.43 -1.07
N MET A 313 10.21 7.20 -0.34
CA MET A 313 10.51 8.57 -0.71
C MET A 313 12.01 8.75 -0.92
N LEU A 314 12.37 9.24 -2.10
CA LEU A 314 13.76 9.53 -2.45
C LEU A 314 14.22 10.88 -1.87
N GLY A 315 15.54 11.03 -1.77
CA GLY A 315 16.19 12.25 -1.29
C GLY A 315 16.66 12.13 0.15
N ASP A 316 17.32 13.19 0.64
CA ASP A 316 17.96 13.15 1.95
C ASP A 316 16.93 13.19 3.08
N PHE A 317 17.07 12.26 4.04
CA PHE A 317 16.35 12.16 5.32
C PHE A 317 17.32 12.22 6.52
N GLY A 318 18.51 12.79 6.29
CA GLY A 318 19.59 12.90 7.26
C GLY A 318 20.61 11.76 7.16
N PRO A 319 21.61 11.72 8.07
CA PRO A 319 22.78 10.85 7.93
C PRO A 319 22.46 9.35 7.89
N ALA A 320 21.32 8.92 8.46
CA ALA A 320 20.88 7.54 8.44
C ALA A 320 20.28 7.11 7.09
N TYR A 321 19.78 8.06 6.27
CA TYR A 321 19.00 7.79 5.07
C TYR A 321 19.29 8.84 3.96
N PRO A 322 20.54 9.02 3.53
CA PRO A 322 20.92 10.14 2.67
C PRO A 322 20.39 10.05 1.21
N GLY A 323 20.16 8.84 0.69
CA GLY A 323 19.59 8.63 -0.65
C GLY A 323 18.08 8.42 -0.69
N GLY A 324 17.42 8.26 0.46
CA GLY A 324 15.99 7.97 0.56
C GLY A 324 15.64 7.00 1.67
N LEU A 325 14.34 6.96 1.98
CA LEU A 325 13.76 6.15 3.03
C LEU A 325 12.71 5.21 2.41
N PHE A 326 12.92 3.91 2.61
CA PHE A 326 11.92 2.87 2.38
C PHE A 326 11.32 2.47 3.72
N VAL A 327 10.00 2.48 3.83
CA VAL A 327 9.26 2.03 5.02
C VAL A 327 8.42 0.84 4.63
N ALA A 328 8.49 -0.22 5.44
CA ALA A 328 7.68 -1.42 5.27
C ALA A 328 7.02 -1.79 6.58
N GLN A 329 5.74 -2.15 6.53
CA GLN A 329 5.06 -2.77 7.66
C GLN A 329 5.72 -4.12 8.01
N ASP A 330 5.71 -4.46 9.31
CA ASP A 330 6.12 -5.76 9.82
C ASP A 330 4.95 -6.43 10.56
N GLY A 331 4.43 -7.49 9.95
CA GLY A 331 3.33 -8.30 10.46
C GLY A 331 3.70 -9.15 11.67
N HIS A 332 5.00 -9.41 11.91
CA HIS A 332 5.50 -10.28 12.98
C HIS A 332 6.61 -9.63 13.81
N ASN A 333 6.31 -8.49 14.43
CA ASN A 333 7.23 -7.79 15.33
C ASN A 333 7.34 -8.42 16.73
N ALA A 334 7.66 -9.71 16.82
CA ALA A 334 7.59 -10.46 18.08
C ALA A 334 8.61 -9.96 19.13
N ALA A 335 8.25 -9.81 20.41
CA ALA A 335 6.98 -10.14 21.06
C ALA A 335 6.02 -8.94 21.21
N ALA A 336 6.19 -7.88 20.42
CA ALA A 336 5.36 -6.68 20.46
C ALA A 336 4.24 -6.74 19.41
N ALA A 337 3.38 -5.72 19.41
CA ALA A 337 2.46 -5.48 18.31
C ALA A 337 3.22 -5.12 17.02
N GLN A 338 2.53 -5.22 15.89
CA GLN A 338 3.07 -4.86 14.58
C GLN A 338 3.58 -3.41 14.55
N ASN A 339 4.53 -3.14 13.67
CA ASN A 339 5.13 -1.81 13.51
C ASN A 339 5.62 -1.60 12.07
N PHE A 340 6.45 -0.58 11.85
CA PHE A 340 7.06 -0.31 10.55
C PHE A 340 8.59 -0.28 10.66
N LYS A 341 9.28 -0.93 9.72
CA LYS A 341 10.74 -0.91 9.60
C LYS A 341 11.19 0.21 8.66
N LEU A 342 12.28 0.89 9.03
CA LEU A 342 12.89 1.98 8.26
C LEU A 342 14.21 1.49 7.63
N VAL A 343 14.27 1.50 6.30
CA VAL A 343 15.39 0.97 5.52
C VAL A 343 15.96 2.08 4.65
N ALA A 344 17.30 2.17 4.57
CA ALA A 344 17.94 3.11 3.67
C ALA A 344 17.83 2.65 2.22
N TRP A 345 17.28 3.51 1.36
CA TRP A 345 17.20 3.25 -0.07
C TRP A 345 18.56 2.92 -0.70
N ASP A 346 19.63 3.58 -0.23
CA ASP A 346 21.00 3.33 -0.68
C ASP A 346 21.47 1.88 -0.44
N ASP A 347 20.98 1.22 0.61
CA ASP A 347 21.34 -0.17 0.89
C ASP A 347 20.62 -1.13 -0.06
N ILE A 348 19.36 -0.83 -0.39
CA ILE A 348 18.59 -1.56 -1.41
C ILE A 348 19.26 -1.41 -2.79
N VAL A 349 19.57 -0.17 -3.20
CA VAL A 349 20.29 0.14 -4.45
C VAL A 349 21.61 -0.61 -4.54
N ARG A 350 22.40 -0.59 -3.45
CA ARG A 350 23.70 -1.26 -3.39
C ARG A 350 23.57 -2.78 -3.48
N ALA A 351 22.64 -3.37 -2.74
CA ALA A 351 22.44 -4.81 -2.70
C ALA A 351 21.95 -5.35 -4.04
N LEU A 352 21.08 -4.60 -4.73
CA LEU A 352 20.57 -4.96 -6.06
C LEU A 352 21.51 -4.56 -7.21
N GLY A 353 22.58 -3.82 -6.94
CA GLY A 353 23.49 -3.33 -7.98
C GLY A 353 22.85 -2.33 -8.95
N LEU A 354 21.89 -1.53 -8.46
CA LEU A 354 21.22 -0.52 -9.27
C LEU A 354 22.14 0.68 -9.54
N PRO A 355 21.97 1.39 -10.67
CA PRO A 355 22.66 2.65 -10.89
C PRO A 355 22.27 3.68 -9.82
N ARG A 356 23.26 4.47 -9.38
CA ARG A 356 23.07 5.62 -8.50
C ARG A 356 22.82 6.89 -9.30
#